data_AF-A0A2V1IMT4-F1
#
_entry.id   AF-A0A2V1IMT4-F1
#
_cell.length_a   1.000
_cell.length_b   1.000
_cell.length_c   1.000
_cell.angle_alpha   90.00
_cell.angle_beta   90.00
_cell.angle_gamma   90.00
#
_symmetry.space_group_name_H-M   'P 1'
#
loop_
_entity.id
_entity.type
_entity.pdbx_description
1 polymer ?
#
loop_
_entity_poly.entity_id
_entity_poly.type
_entity_poly.pdbx_seq_one_letter_code
_entity_poly.pdbx_strand_id
1 'polypeptide(L)'
;MIRLTTFISALFLTLSLNAQIGYQVSLLDAATGQPRADETVSVTVEITDSSGSLICSETKSATSDDFGVLSLTIGNTSTFENADWS
;
A
#
# COMPACT_ATOMS: atom_id res chain seq x y z
N MET A 1 -18.95 -3.73 -35.65
CA MET A 1 -17.59 -3.60 -35.09
C MET A 1 -17.37 -2.26 -34.37
N ILE A 2 -17.79 -1.12 -34.93
CA ILE A 2 -17.65 0.22 -34.32
C ILE A 2 -18.30 0.36 -32.92
N ARG A 3 -19.42 -0.31 -32.66
CA ARG A 3 -20.12 -0.20 -31.36
C ARG A 3 -19.40 -0.90 -30.20
N LEU A 4 -18.65 -1.96 -30.49
CA LEU A 4 -17.88 -2.70 -29.48
C LEU A 4 -16.61 -1.93 -29.08
N THR A 5 -15.96 -1.29 -30.05
CA THR A 5 -14.78 -0.45 -29.79
C THR A 5 -15.12 0.80 -28.99
N THR A 6 -16.28 1.44 -29.21
CA THR A 6 -16.71 2.57 -28.37
C THR A 6 -16.97 2.16 -26.93
N PHE A 7 -17.56 0.97 -26.72
CA PHE A 7 -17.87 0.46 -25.38
C PHE A 7 -16.60 0.09 -24.60
N ILE A 8 -15.63 -0.54 -25.26
CA ILE A 8 -14.32 -0.86 -24.69
C ILE A 8 -13.54 0.42 -24.37
N SER A 9 -13.58 1.43 -25.25
CA SER A 9 -12.91 2.72 -25.01
C SER A 9 -13.53 3.50 -23.84
N ALA A 10 -14.85 3.40 -23.63
CA ALA A 10 -15.53 4.00 -22.48
C ALA A 10 -15.18 3.31 -21.15
N LEU A 11 -14.91 2.00 -21.18
CA LEU A 11 -14.51 1.22 -20.00
C LEU A 11 -13.10 1.57 -19.50
N PHE A 12 -12.20 1.97 -20.39
CA PHE A 12 -10.85 2.43 -20.00
C PHE A 12 -10.85 3.81 -19.33
N LEU A 13 -11.85 4.66 -19.61
CA LEU A 13 -11.97 6.01 -19.02
C LEU A 13 -12.36 6.01 -17.54
N THR A 14 -12.81 4.87 -16.99
CA THR A 14 -13.22 4.75 -15.58
C THR A 14 -12.16 4.13 -14.69
N LEU A 15 -10.98 3.78 -15.23
CA LEU A 15 -9.88 3.20 -14.45
C LEU A 15 -9.06 4.32 -13.81
N SER A 16 -9.59 4.93 -12.76
CA SER A 16 -8.81 5.78 -11.86
C SER A 16 -7.83 4.88 -11.10
N LEU A 17 -6.55 4.90 -11.49
CA LEU A 17 -5.49 4.28 -10.69
C LEU A 17 -5.37 5.07 -9.40
N ASN A 18 -5.72 4.45 -8.27
CA ASN A 18 -5.49 5.06 -6.97
C ASN A 18 -4.00 4.92 -6.64
N ALA A 19 -3.26 6.03 -6.48
CA ALA A 19 -1.87 5.96 -6.07
C ALA A 19 -1.81 5.42 -4.64
N GLN A 20 -1.30 4.21 -4.46
CA GLN A 20 -1.21 3.54 -3.17
C GLN A 20 0.16 2.87 -3.11
N ILE A 21 0.80 2.94 -1.95
CA ILE A 21 2.07 2.26 -1.73
C ILE A 21 1.80 1.01 -0.90
N GLY A 22 2.13 -0.14 -1.49
CA GLY A 22 2.09 -1.44 -0.82
C GLY A 22 3.35 -1.64 0.02
N TYR A 23 3.17 -2.02 1.27
CA TYR A 23 4.24 -2.39 2.20
C TYR A 23 4.07 -3.85 2.61
N GLN A 24 5.18 -4.58 2.66
CA GLN A 24 5.24 -5.91 3.23
C GLN A 24 6.24 -5.93 4.38
N VAL A 25 5.79 -6.45 5.52
CA VAL A 25 6.62 -6.63 6.71
C VAL A 25 6.61 -8.10 7.10
N SER A 26 7.78 -8.71 7.21
CA SER A 26 7.90 -10.08 7.70
C SER A 26 8.02 -10.09 9.21
N LEU A 27 7.10 -10.79 9.87
CA LEU A 27 7.11 -11.02 11.29
C LEU A 27 7.74 -12.38 11.58
N LEU A 28 8.91 -12.37 12.24
CA LEU A 28 9.67 -13.55 12.57
C LEU A 28 9.81 -13.68 14.08
N ASP A 29 9.87 -14.92 14.56
CA ASP A 29 10.33 -15.22 15.90
C ASP A 29 11.83 -15.00 16.03
N ALA A 30 12.24 -14.16 16.99
CA ALA A 30 13.63 -13.76 17.13
C ALA A 30 14.56 -14.90 17.57
N ALA A 31 14.06 -15.92 18.26
CA ALA A 31 14.87 -17.02 18.77
C ALA A 31 15.08 -18.11 17.72
N THR A 32 14.06 -18.39 16.91
CA THR A 32 14.04 -19.51 15.96
C THR A 32 14.17 -19.08 14.50
N GLY A 33 13.92 -17.81 14.20
CA GLY A 33 13.84 -17.29 12.82
C GLY A 33 12.59 -17.76 12.06
N GLN A 34 11.67 -18.49 12.71
CA GLN A 34 10.46 -18.98 12.08
C GLN A 34 9.43 -17.86 11.87
N PRO A 35 8.61 -17.92 10.81
CA PRO A 35 7.53 -16.96 10.63
C PRO A 35 6.48 -17.02 11.72
N ARG A 36 5.91 -15.86 12.07
CA ARG A 36 4.79 -15.73 13.01
C ARG A 36 3.49 -15.48 12.24
N ALA A 37 2.72 -16.54 12.03
CA ALA A 37 1.40 -16.49 11.39
C ALA A 37 0.29 -16.09 12.37
N ASP A 38 -0.82 -15.59 11.85
CA ASP A 38 -2.04 -15.24 12.60
C ASP A 38 -1.86 -14.18 13.70
N GLU A 39 -0.79 -13.39 13.64
CA GLU A 39 -0.51 -12.34 14.59
C GLU A 39 -1.05 -11.00 14.07
N THR A 40 -1.83 -10.31 14.90
CA THR A 40 -2.35 -8.98 14.55
C THR A 40 -1.45 -7.90 15.14
N VAL A 41 -0.86 -7.09 14.26
CA VAL A 41 0.09 -6.03 14.63
C VAL A 41 -0.42 -4.68 14.13
N SER A 42 -0.28 -3.66 14.97
CA SER A 42 -0.48 -2.26 14.59
C SER A 42 0.84 -1.64 14.15
N VAL A 43 0.89 -1.13 12.93
CA VAL A 43 2.08 -0.53 12.31
C VAL A 43 1.79 0.94 12.01
N THR A 44 2.65 1.83 12.48
CA THR A 44 2.65 3.25 12.07
C THR A 44 3.68 3.44 10.97
N VAL A 45 3.25 3.98 9.83
CA VAL A 45 4.10 4.30 8.69
C VAL A 45 4.12 5.80 8.49
N GLU A 46 5.32 6.37 8.50
CA GLU A 46 5.58 7.77 8.18
C GLU A 46 6.33 7.85 6.86
N ILE A 47 5.84 8.69 5.96
CA ILE A 47 6.42 8.90 4.63
C ILE A 47 6.80 10.38 4.54
N THR A 48 8.06 10.66 4.20
CA THR A 48 8.58 12.01 3.99
C THR A 48 9.02 12.22 2.54
N ASP A 49 9.01 13.47 2.08
CA ASP A 49 9.58 13.86 0.78
C ASP A 49 11.12 13.98 0.85
N SER A 50 11.75 14.30 -0.28
CA SER A 50 13.22 14.47 -0.36
C SER A 50 13.76 15.64 0.46
N SER A 51 12.90 16.60 0.82
CA SER A 51 13.23 17.71 1.72
C SER A 51 13.10 17.36 3.21
N GLY A 52 12.56 16.17 3.52
CA GLY A 52 12.27 15.70 4.87
C GLY A 52 10.92 16.16 5.42
N SER A 53 10.06 16.76 4.59
CA SER A 53 8.70 17.13 4.98
C SER A 53 7.80 15.90 5.07
N LEU A 54 6.95 15.83 6.09
CA LEU A 54 6.01 14.71 6.28
C LEU A 54 4.89 14.75 5.24
N ILE A 55 4.83 13.74 4.38
CA ILE A 55 3.76 13.52 3.40
C ILE A 55 2.57 12.81 4.07
N CYS A 56 2.84 11.80 4.91
CA CYS A 56 1.82 10.93 5.47
C CYS A 56 2.27 10.32 6.80
N SER A 57 1.35 10.20 7.77
CA SER A 57 1.53 9.37 8.97
C SER A 57 0.23 8.61 9.20
N GLU A 58 0.27 7.30 9.00
CA GLU A 58 -0.90 6.41 9.15
C GLU A 58 -0.57 5.22 10.04
N THR A 59 -1.51 4.87 10.91
CA THR A 59 -1.47 3.64 11.69
C THR A 59 -2.47 2.65 11.11
N LYS A 60 -2.00 1.43 10.80
CA LYS A 60 -2.81 0.34 10.28
C LYS A 60 -2.57 -0.92 11.07
N SER A 61 -3.64 -1.68 11.30
CA SER A 61 -3.54 -3.04 11.81
C SER A 61 -3.66 -4.03 10.67
N ALA A 62 -2.76 -5.01 10.64
CA ALA A 62 -2.84 -6.16 9.75
C ALA A 62 -2.58 -7.45 10.52
N THR A 63 -3.12 -8.55 10.02
CA THR A 63 -2.85 -9.90 10.52
C THR A 63 -1.87 -10.58 9.55
N SER A 64 -0.83 -11.21 10.08
CA SER A 64 0.15 -11.92 9.26
C SER A 64 -0.43 -13.18 8.63
N ASP A 65 0.02 -13.50 7.42
CA ASP A 65 -0.32 -14.77 6.75
C ASP A 65 0.47 -15.97 7.30
N ASP A 66 0.25 -17.16 6.73
CA ASP A 66 0.94 -18.41 7.09
C ASP A 66 2.48 -18.33 6.98
N PHE A 67 3.00 -17.35 6.23
CA PHE A 67 4.42 -17.08 6.05
C PHE A 67 4.91 -15.88 6.87
N GLY A 68 4.10 -15.41 7.83
CA GLY A 68 4.41 -14.29 8.70
C GLY A 68 4.43 -12.95 7.98
N VAL A 69 3.81 -12.80 6.81
CA VAL A 69 3.82 -11.55 6.04
C VAL A 69 2.61 -10.70 6.39
N LEU A 70 2.87 -9.48 6.84
CA LEU A 70 1.89 -8.40 6.99
C LEU A 70 1.86 -7.60 5.68
N SER A 71 0.73 -7.59 4.98
CA SER A 71 0.52 -6.76 3.80
C SER A 71 -0.29 -5.52 4.16
N LEU A 72 0.27 -4.35 3.88
CA LEU A 72 -0.29 -3.05 4.24
C LEU A 72 -0.37 -2.17 3.01
N THR A 73 -1.40 -1.35 2.96
CA THR A 73 -1.53 -0.31 1.94
C THR A 73 -1.66 1.04 2.63
N ILE A 74 -0.75 1.95 2.31
CA ILE A 74 -0.65 3.26 2.94
C ILE A 74 -0.96 4.34 1.92
N GLY A 75 -1.70 5.36 2.37
CA GLY A 75 -2.11 6.48 1.55
C GLY A 75 -3.10 6.13 0.46
N ASN A 76 -3.40 7.14 -0.35
CA ASN A 76 -4.17 7.07 -1.57
C ASN A 76 -3.71 8.20 -2.52
N THR A 77 -4.39 8.39 -3.67
CA THR A 77 -4.03 9.43 -4.64
C THR A 77 -3.85 10.80 -4.00
N SER A 78 -4.77 11.23 -3.14
CA SER A 78 -4.70 12.55 -2.48
C SER A 78 -3.53 12.67 -1.51
N THR A 79 -3.03 11.56 -0.96
CA THR A 79 -1.84 11.54 -0.11
C THR A 79 -0.58 11.89 -0.90
N PHE A 80 -0.48 11.46 -2.16
CA PHE A 80 0.76 11.50 -2.92
C PHE A 80 0.76 12.50 -4.09
N GLU A 81 -0.39 13.08 -4.45
CA GLU A 81 -0.55 13.97 -5.60
C GLU A 81 0.35 15.23 -5.53
N ASN A 82 0.66 15.71 -4.33
CA ASN A 82 1.46 16.93 -4.11
C ASN A 82 2.82 16.65 -3.46
N ALA A 83 3.21 15.39 -3.34
CA ALA A 83 4.50 15.04 -2.78
C ALA A 83 5.63 15.40 -3.77
N ASP A 84 6.70 16.03 -3.27
CA ASP A 84 7.90 16.29 -4.04
C ASP A 84 8.80 15.06 -4.02
N TRP A 85 8.94 14.40 -5.17
CA TRP A 85 9.74 13.18 -5.32
C TRP A 85 11.10 13.44 -5.99
N SER A 86 11.44 14.71 -6.23
CA SER A 86 12.65 15.11 -6.96
C SER A 86 13.93 15.11 -6.12
#